data_AF-A0A9D1Q799-F1
#
_entry.id   AF-A0A9D1Q799-F1
#
_cell.length_a   1.000
_cell.length_b   1.000
_cell.length_c   1.000
_cell.angle_alpha   90.00
_cell.angle_beta   90.00
_cell.angle_gamma   90.00
#
_symmetry.space_group_name_H-M   'P 1'
#
loop_
_entity.id
_entity.type
_entity.pdbx_description
1 polymer ?
#
loop_
_entity_poly.entity_id
_entity_poly.type
_entity_poly.pdbx_seq_one_letter_code
_entity_poly.pdbx_strand_id
1 'polypeptide(L)'
;FLALSQSLFGSAGIVIAGVFMAYMIIVINILSISVLNVYGSNQSGKKSFGGIIIALFKNPLIIGVLIGIFANLLNITITGPFKQWMLYLGNTATPLSLMSVGAGLILVMDRQKTSGVCLALILKLLITPLFTIIFLTLFNISGLPAGIALLFATMPSAGNAYILSRQMGGDSDAMASMITWSTLLSIITIPMIMGGFGF
;
A
#
# COMPACT_ATOMS: atom_id res chain seq x y z
N PHE A 1 -0.47 -8.91 -5.85
CA PHE A 1 -1.81 -8.81 -5.22
C PHE A 1 -2.92 -9.24 -6.17
N LEU A 2 -3.02 -8.67 -7.38
CA LEU A 2 -3.93 -9.18 -8.43
C LEU A 2 -3.77 -10.67 -8.70
N ALA A 3 -2.53 -11.18 -8.72
CA ALA A 3 -2.26 -12.61 -8.88
C ALA A 3 -2.85 -13.48 -7.75
N LEU A 4 -2.84 -12.98 -6.51
CA LEU A 4 -3.42 -13.68 -5.35
C LEU A 4 -4.95 -13.63 -5.40
N SER A 5 -5.53 -12.48 -5.75
CA SER A 5 -6.98 -12.37 -5.99
C SER A 5 -7.44 -13.26 -7.15
N GLN A 6 -6.65 -13.35 -8.23
CA GLN A 6 -6.92 -14.26 -9.35
C GLN A 6 -6.83 -15.73 -8.92
N SER A 7 -5.82 -16.08 -8.11
CA SER A 7 -5.62 -17.45 -7.64
C SER A 7 -6.76 -17.92 -6.72
N LEU A 8 -7.27 -17.05 -5.85
CA LEU A 8 -8.31 -17.41 -4.87
C LEU A 8 -9.73 -17.23 -5.43
N PHE A 9 -9.95 -16.26 -6.30
CA PHE A 9 -11.28 -15.84 -6.72
C PHE A 9 -11.51 -15.77 -8.24
N GLY A 10 -10.54 -16.21 -9.04
CA GLY A 10 -10.64 -16.26 -10.49
C GLY A 10 -10.73 -14.88 -11.16
N SER A 11 -11.29 -14.85 -12.38
CA SER A 11 -11.40 -13.63 -13.19
C SER A 11 -12.31 -12.56 -12.57
N ALA A 12 -13.40 -12.97 -11.90
CA ALA A 12 -14.28 -12.06 -11.18
C ALA A 12 -13.55 -11.34 -10.04
N GLY A 13 -12.62 -12.03 -9.38
CA GLY A 13 -11.77 -11.47 -8.33
C GLY A 13 -10.91 -10.31 -8.81
N ILE A 14 -10.37 -10.41 -10.02
CA ILE A 14 -9.50 -9.38 -10.62
C ILE A 14 -10.26 -8.07 -10.80
N VAL A 15 -11.50 -8.13 -11.29
CA VAL A 15 -12.31 -6.94 -11.59
C VAL A 15 -12.59 -6.15 -10.32
N ILE A 16 -13.09 -6.82 -9.28
CA ILE A 16 -13.43 -6.17 -8.02
C ILE A 16 -12.15 -5.72 -7.28
N ALA A 17 -11.09 -6.53 -7.28
CA ALA A 17 -9.79 -6.15 -6.71
C ALA A 17 -9.19 -4.92 -7.40
N GLY A 18 -9.38 -4.78 -8.72
CA GLY A 18 -8.96 -3.62 -9.49
C GLY A 18 -9.58 -2.32 -8.98
N VAL A 19 -10.91 -2.31 -8.83
CA VAL A 19 -11.65 -1.16 -8.30
C VAL A 19 -11.23 -0.87 -6.86
N PHE A 20 -11.12 -1.90 -6.03
CA PHE A 20 -10.71 -1.77 -4.63
C PHE A 20 -9.31 -1.17 -4.50
N MET A 21 -8.35 -1.61 -5.32
CA MET A 21 -7.01 -1.03 -5.34
C MET A 21 -7.01 0.42 -5.79
N ALA A 22 -7.73 0.76 -6.85
CA ALA A 22 -7.78 2.13 -7.34
C ALA A 22 -8.20 3.10 -6.23
N TYR A 23 -9.24 2.74 -5.47
CA TYR A 23 -9.69 3.48 -4.31
C TYR A 23 -8.64 3.49 -3.17
N MET A 24 -8.15 2.33 -2.75
CA MET A 24 -7.23 2.20 -1.62
C MET A 24 -5.90 2.91 -1.88
N ILE A 25 -5.37 2.87 -3.11
CA ILE A 25 -4.15 3.58 -3.49
C ILE A 25 -4.30 5.07 -3.21
N ILE A 26 -5.41 5.69 -3.61
CA ILE A 26 -5.65 7.12 -3.41
C ILE A 26 -5.72 7.43 -1.92
N VAL A 27 -6.55 6.71 -1.17
CA VAL A 27 -6.75 6.92 0.27
C VAL A 27 -5.44 6.77 1.05
N ILE A 28 -4.71 5.68 0.80
CA ILE A 28 -3.44 5.41 1.50
C ILE A 28 -2.41 6.48 1.16
N ASN A 29 -2.24 6.87 -0.11
CA ASN A 29 -1.27 7.91 -0.46
C ASN A 29 -1.59 9.24 0.21
N ILE A 30 -2.87 9.66 0.23
CA ILE A 30 -3.29 10.90 0.90
C ILE A 30 -2.98 10.84 2.40
N LEU A 31 -3.33 9.74 3.07
CA LEU A 31 -3.05 9.55 4.49
C LEU A 31 -1.55 9.54 4.78
N SER A 32 -0.77 8.78 4.01
CA SER A 32 0.69 8.69 4.17
C SER A 32 1.36 10.04 3.98
N ILE A 33 1.02 10.79 2.94
CA ILE A 33 1.58 12.13 2.70
C ILE A 33 1.15 13.11 3.78
N SER A 34 -0.09 13.03 4.27
CA SER A 34 -0.56 13.89 5.36
C SER A 34 0.24 13.65 6.64
N VAL A 35 0.44 12.38 7.03
CA VAL A 35 1.24 12.02 8.21
C VAL A 35 2.71 12.41 8.02
N LEU A 36 3.31 12.06 6.89
CA LEU A 36 4.72 12.35 6.62
C LEU A 36 5.01 13.83 6.43
N ASN A 37 4.03 14.64 6.03
CA ASN A 37 4.19 16.09 6.00
C ASN A 37 4.23 16.66 7.43
N VAL A 38 3.39 16.17 8.33
CA VAL A 38 3.35 16.65 9.72
C VAL A 38 4.56 16.19 10.54
N TYR A 39 5.01 14.94 10.32
CA TYR A 39 6.03 14.28 11.15
C TYR A 39 7.38 14.08 10.45
N GLY A 40 7.50 14.36 9.16
CA GLY A 40 8.74 14.20 8.40
C GLY A 40 9.71 15.36 8.59
N SER A 41 10.99 15.04 8.71
CA SER A 41 12.07 16.00 9.01
C SER A 41 12.45 16.92 7.83
N ASN A 42 12.12 16.53 6.59
CA ASN A 42 12.54 17.27 5.38
C ASN A 42 11.60 18.42 4.97
N GLN A 43 10.49 18.65 5.69
CA GLN A 43 9.57 19.74 5.36
C GLN A 43 9.81 20.98 6.23
N SER A 44 10.62 21.91 5.71
CA SER A 44 10.86 23.24 6.30
C SER A 44 9.66 24.21 6.19
N GLY A 45 8.42 23.75 5.98
CA GLY A 45 7.34 24.60 5.49
C GLY A 45 5.97 24.36 6.13
N LYS A 46 5.80 24.87 7.35
CA LYS A 46 4.51 25.12 8.06
C LYS A 46 3.59 23.90 8.23
N LYS A 47 3.41 23.49 9.50
CA LYS A 47 2.33 22.62 10.01
C LYS A 47 0.94 23.23 9.74
N SER A 48 0.52 23.32 8.48
CA SER A 48 -0.72 23.95 8.05
C SER A 48 -1.38 23.08 6.99
N PHE A 49 -2.71 23.05 6.99
CA PHE A 49 -3.52 22.31 6.02
C PHE A 49 -3.17 22.67 4.57
N GLY A 50 -2.78 23.92 4.30
CA GLY A 50 -2.29 24.35 2.99
C GLY A 50 -0.95 23.72 2.58
N GLY A 51 -0.07 23.44 3.55
CA GLY A 51 1.19 22.72 3.29
C GLY A 51 0.96 21.27 2.87
N ILE A 52 -0.08 20.62 3.43
CA ILE A 52 -0.50 19.26 3.04
C ILE A 52 -0.97 19.23 1.60
N ILE A 53 -1.84 20.17 1.21
CA ILE A 53 -2.34 20.27 -0.16
C ILE A 53 -1.18 20.49 -1.15
N ILE A 54 -0.28 21.42 -0.86
CA ILE A 54 0.89 21.67 -1.73
C ILE A 54 1.80 20.43 -1.82
N ALA A 55 2.02 19.72 -0.70
CA ALA A 55 2.82 18.50 -0.69
C ALA A 55 2.17 17.36 -1.50
N LEU A 56 0.84 17.24 -1.46
CA LEU A 56 0.09 16.27 -2.28
C LEU A 56 0.27 16.58 -3.77
N PHE A 57 0.08 17.83 -4.18
CA PHE A 57 0.20 18.24 -5.60
C PHE A 57 1.64 18.22 -6.12
N LYS A 58 2.66 18.31 -5.26
CA LYS A 58 4.06 18.15 -5.64
C LYS A 58 4.54 16.69 -5.62
N ASN A 59 3.74 15.76 -5.10
CA ASN A 59 4.16 14.38 -4.98
C ASN A 59 4.07 13.65 -6.34
N PRO A 60 5.19 13.14 -6.88
CA PRO A 60 5.21 12.51 -8.20
C PRO A 60 4.31 11.26 -8.28
N LEU A 61 4.08 10.55 -7.18
CA LEU A 61 3.17 9.39 -7.16
C LEU A 61 1.72 9.83 -7.37
N ILE A 62 1.28 10.91 -6.71
CA ILE A 62 -0.07 11.45 -6.89
C ILE A 62 -0.24 11.99 -8.30
N ILE A 63 0.74 12.76 -8.80
CA ILE A 63 0.71 13.30 -10.17
C ILE A 63 0.57 12.15 -11.18
N GLY A 64 1.33 11.06 -11.02
CA GLY A 64 1.24 9.89 -11.89
C GLY A 64 -0.14 9.23 -11.89
N VAL A 65 -0.75 9.05 -10.70
CA VAL A 65 -2.11 8.49 -10.56
C VAL A 65 -3.14 9.42 -11.21
N LEU A 66 -3.05 10.73 -10.97
CA LEU A 66 -3.96 11.71 -11.56
C LEU A 66 -3.86 11.72 -13.09
N ILE A 67 -2.65 11.75 -13.65
CA ILE A 67 -2.44 11.66 -15.09
C ILE A 67 -3.07 10.38 -15.66
N GLY A 68 -2.86 9.24 -15.00
CA GLY A 68 -3.46 7.97 -15.42
C GLY A 68 -4.99 8.00 -15.42
N ILE A 69 -5.60 8.57 -14.37
CA ILE A 69 -7.06 8.73 -14.27
C ILE A 69 -7.57 9.67 -15.37
N PHE A 70 -6.95 10.85 -15.55
CA PHE A 70 -7.36 11.80 -16.58
C PHE A 70 -7.23 11.21 -18.00
N ALA A 71 -6.14 10.49 -18.27
CA ALA A 71 -5.95 9.81 -19.55
C ALA A 71 -7.04 8.74 -19.80
N ASN A 72 -7.44 8.00 -18.76
CA ASN A 72 -8.52 7.03 -18.84
C ASN A 72 -9.88 7.71 -19.10
N LEU A 73 -10.20 8.79 -18.38
CA LEU A 73 -11.45 9.54 -18.56
C LEU A 73 -11.57 10.17 -19.94
N LEU A 74 -10.46 10.66 -20.49
CA LEU A 74 -10.38 11.22 -21.84
C LEU A 74 -10.33 10.14 -22.94
N ASN A 75 -10.39 8.85 -22.57
CA ASN A 75 -10.23 7.71 -23.48
C ASN A 75 -8.97 7.80 -24.36
N ILE A 76 -7.88 8.37 -23.80
CA ILE A 76 -6.61 8.49 -24.50
C ILE A 76 -6.00 7.09 -24.59
N THR A 77 -6.06 6.49 -25.78
CA THR A 77 -5.43 5.21 -26.04
C THR A 77 -3.95 5.42 -26.30
N ILE A 78 -3.12 5.08 -25.32
CA ILE A 78 -1.67 5.01 -25.52
C ILE A 78 -1.35 3.74 -26.31
N THR A 79 -0.85 3.90 -27.54
CA THR A 79 -0.53 2.78 -28.45
C THR A 79 0.93 2.81 -28.90
N GLY A 80 1.38 1.70 -29.51
CA GLY A 80 2.71 1.60 -30.08
C GLY A 80 3.85 1.51 -29.03
N PRO A 81 5.07 1.91 -29.41
CA PRO A 81 6.27 1.77 -28.58
C PRO A 81 6.17 2.48 -27.22
N PHE A 82 5.43 3.59 -27.16
CA PHE A 82 5.28 4.38 -25.93
C PHE A 82 4.50 3.60 -24.85
N LYS A 83 3.46 2.85 -25.24
CA LYS A 83 2.73 1.95 -24.32
C LYS A 83 3.68 0.92 -23.71
N GLN A 84 4.50 0.30 -24.55
CA GLN A 84 5.42 -0.74 -24.13
C GLN A 84 6.48 -0.20 -23.17
N TRP A 85 7.00 1.00 -23.45
CA TRP A 85 7.93 1.70 -22.58
C TRP A 85 7.32 1.99 -21.20
N MET A 86 6.09 2.52 -21.14
CA MET A 86 5.39 2.75 -19.87
C MET A 86 5.13 1.45 -19.10
N LEU A 87 4.77 0.37 -19.80
CA LEU A 87 4.61 -0.96 -19.18
C LEU A 87 5.92 -1.48 -18.59
N TYR A 88 7.04 -1.31 -19.29
CA TYR A 88 8.35 -1.70 -18.76
C TYR A 88 8.74 -0.89 -17.51
N LEU A 89 8.51 0.44 -17.52
CA LEU A 89 8.72 1.27 -16.34
C LEU A 89 7.84 0.83 -15.16
N GLY A 90 6.55 0.60 -15.40
CA GLY A 90 5.61 0.16 -14.37
C GLY A 90 5.97 -1.21 -13.78
N ASN A 91 6.34 -2.17 -14.64
CA ASN A 91 6.71 -3.51 -14.23
C ASN A 91 8.04 -3.55 -13.48
N THR A 92 8.99 -2.65 -13.78
CA THR A 92 10.27 -2.55 -13.06
C THR A 92 10.18 -1.75 -11.76
N ALA A 93 9.18 -0.87 -11.60
CA ALA A 93 9.01 -0.07 -10.38
C ALA A 93 8.83 -0.95 -9.12
N THR A 94 8.03 -2.01 -9.21
CA THR A 94 7.79 -2.93 -8.09
C THR A 94 9.08 -3.61 -7.60
N PRO A 95 9.85 -4.33 -8.44
CA PRO A 95 11.10 -4.95 -8.00
C PRO A 95 12.14 -3.93 -7.53
N LEU A 96 12.25 -2.76 -8.17
CA LEU A 96 13.15 -1.69 -7.71
C LEU A 96 12.77 -1.18 -6.31
N SER A 97 11.47 -1.03 -6.02
CA SER A 97 11.01 -0.65 -4.69
C SER A 97 11.39 -1.70 -3.64
N LEU A 98 11.28 -2.98 -3.97
CA LEU A 98 11.66 -4.08 -3.06
C LEU A 98 13.18 -4.17 -2.88
N MET A 99 13.97 -3.97 -3.93
CA MET A 99 15.43 -3.86 -3.80
C MET A 99 15.83 -2.69 -2.91
N SER A 100 15.14 -1.56 -3.02
CA SER A 100 15.39 -0.37 -2.19
C SER A 100 15.04 -0.62 -0.71
N VAL A 101 13.95 -1.35 -0.46
CA VAL A 101 13.59 -1.81 0.90
C VAL A 101 14.64 -2.76 1.44
N GLY A 102 15.11 -3.72 0.63
CA GLY A 102 16.17 -4.66 1.04
C GLY A 102 17.50 -3.96 1.33
N ALA A 103 17.88 -2.95 0.54
CA ALA A 103 19.08 -2.14 0.78
C ALA A 103 18.98 -1.26 2.04
N GLY A 104 17.77 -0.84 2.43
CA GLY A 104 17.51 -0.07 3.65
C GLY A 104 17.15 -0.93 4.87
N LEU A 105 17.20 -2.26 4.76
CA LEU A 105 16.79 -3.15 5.82
C LEU A 105 17.80 -3.16 6.96
N ILE A 106 17.32 -2.85 8.16
CA ILE A 106 18.10 -2.97 9.40
C ILE A 106 17.45 -4.04 10.27
N LEU A 107 18.13 -5.19 10.40
CA LEU A 107 17.63 -6.34 11.18
C LEU A 107 17.70 -6.09 12.70
N VAL A 108 18.68 -5.31 13.16
CA VAL A 108 18.89 -4.99 14.57
C VAL A 108 18.73 -3.49 14.75
N MET A 109 17.64 -3.09 15.39
CA MET A 109 17.33 -1.69 15.66
C MET A 109 17.32 -1.43 17.17
N ASP A 110 17.41 -0.17 17.56
CA ASP A 110 17.22 0.22 18.96
C ASP A 110 15.84 -0.18 19.49
N ARG A 111 15.76 -0.36 20.82
CA ARG A 111 14.53 -0.84 21.49
C ARG A 111 13.29 -0.01 21.17
N GLN A 112 13.43 1.33 21.08
CA GLN A 112 12.30 2.21 20.75
C GLN A 112 11.78 2.02 19.31
N LYS A 113 12.69 1.86 18.34
CA LYS A 113 12.28 1.57 16.95
C LYS A 113 11.65 0.19 16.83
N THR A 114 12.21 -0.78 17.56
CA THR A 114 11.71 -2.16 17.55
C THR A 114 10.30 -2.26 18.13
N SER A 115 10.01 -1.57 19.24
CA SER A 115 8.65 -1.54 19.79
C SER A 115 7.67 -0.85 18.85
N GLY A 116 8.07 0.25 18.19
CA GLY A 116 7.25 0.94 17.18
C GLY A 116 6.92 0.05 15.98
N VAL A 117 7.91 -0.64 15.42
CA VAL A 117 7.70 -1.57 14.30
C VAL A 117 6.83 -2.76 14.72
N CYS A 118 7.05 -3.33 15.91
CA CYS A 118 6.23 -4.43 16.42
C CYS A 118 4.76 -4.01 16.59
N LEU A 119 4.51 -2.84 17.17
CA LEU A 119 3.16 -2.28 17.29
C LEU A 119 2.51 -2.05 15.92
N ALA A 120 3.26 -1.51 14.95
CA ALA A 120 2.76 -1.32 13.60
C ALA A 120 2.43 -2.65 12.89
N LEU A 121 3.24 -3.70 13.11
CA LEU A 121 2.98 -5.05 12.59
C LEU A 121 1.71 -5.65 13.20
N ILE A 122 1.52 -5.55 14.53
CA ILE A 122 0.30 -6.02 15.20
C ILE A 122 -0.92 -5.26 14.67
N LEU A 123 -0.82 -3.94 14.54
CA LEU A 123 -1.90 -3.12 13.98
C LEU A 123 -2.26 -3.52 12.55
N LYS A 124 -1.24 -3.77 11.72
CA LYS A 124 -1.44 -4.08 10.31
C LYS A 124 -1.90 -5.52 10.06
N LEU A 125 -1.31 -6.50 10.74
CA LEU A 125 -1.53 -7.93 10.47
C LEU A 125 -2.62 -8.57 11.33
N LEU A 126 -2.94 -8.01 12.49
CA LEU A 126 -3.98 -8.55 13.37
C LEU A 126 -5.17 -7.62 13.47
N ILE A 127 -4.94 -6.35 13.82
CA ILE A 127 -6.04 -5.43 14.11
C ILE A 127 -6.79 -5.05 12.84
N THR A 128 -6.09 -4.75 11.74
CA THR A 128 -6.73 -4.41 10.44
C THR A 128 -7.66 -5.53 9.92
N PRO A 129 -7.23 -6.81 9.83
CA PRO A 129 -8.14 -7.88 9.42
C PRO A 129 -9.25 -8.13 10.44
N LEU A 130 -8.99 -8.02 11.75
CA LEU A 130 -10.03 -8.18 12.77
C LEU A 130 -11.14 -7.13 12.62
N PHE A 131 -10.78 -5.85 12.44
CA PHE A 131 -11.75 -4.80 12.15
C PHE A 131 -12.50 -5.07 10.86
N THR A 132 -11.80 -5.55 9.83
CA THR A 132 -12.43 -5.88 8.54
C THR A 132 -13.48 -6.99 8.74
N ILE A 133 -13.16 -8.04 9.49
CA ILE A 133 -14.10 -9.11 9.85
C ILE A 133 -15.32 -8.55 10.59
N ILE A 134 -15.10 -7.71 11.60
CA ILE A 134 -16.18 -7.09 12.38
C ILE A 134 -17.10 -6.26 11.47
N PHE A 135 -16.54 -5.46 10.56
CA PHE A 135 -17.36 -4.67 9.65
C PHE A 135 -18.10 -5.54 8.62
N LEU A 136 -17.46 -6.57 8.09
CA LEU A 136 -18.10 -7.51 7.17
C LEU A 136 -19.30 -8.22 7.82
N THR A 137 -19.17 -8.61 9.09
CA THR A 137 -20.28 -9.25 9.84
C THR A 137 -21.37 -8.25 10.21
N LEU A 138 -21.02 -7.06 10.70
CA LEU A 138 -21.99 -6.02 11.06
C LEU A 138 -22.85 -5.57 9.86
N PHE A 139 -22.25 -5.47 8.68
CA PHE A 139 -22.95 -5.08 7.45
C PHE A 139 -23.49 -6.27 6.65
N ASN A 140 -23.38 -7.50 7.17
CA ASN A 140 -23.80 -8.74 6.50
C ASN A 140 -23.24 -8.89 5.06
N ILE A 141 -22.00 -8.44 4.85
CA ILE A 141 -21.33 -8.53 3.54
C ILE A 141 -20.74 -9.92 3.42
N SER A 142 -21.15 -10.65 2.37
CA SER A 142 -20.73 -12.04 2.13
C SER A 142 -20.29 -12.26 0.67
N GLY A 143 -19.68 -13.41 0.41
CA GLY A 143 -19.23 -13.83 -0.92
C GLY A 143 -17.96 -13.10 -1.38
N LEU A 144 -17.87 -12.89 -2.69
CA LEU A 144 -16.66 -12.39 -3.35
C LEU A 144 -16.17 -11.01 -2.83
N PRO A 145 -17.03 -9.99 -2.60
CA PRO A 145 -16.58 -8.71 -2.06
C PRO A 145 -15.97 -8.83 -0.65
N ALA A 146 -16.55 -9.70 0.19
CA ALA A 146 -16.03 -9.96 1.54
C ALA A 146 -14.65 -10.62 1.49
N GLY A 147 -14.48 -11.64 0.63
CA GLY A 147 -13.22 -12.32 0.44
C GLY A 147 -12.12 -11.39 -0.06
N ILE A 148 -12.43 -10.49 -0.99
CA ILE A 148 -11.48 -9.48 -1.49
C ILE A 148 -11.14 -8.47 -0.39
N ALA A 149 -12.13 -7.93 0.32
CA ALA A 149 -11.88 -6.97 1.40
C ALA A 149 -10.97 -7.57 2.48
N LEU A 150 -11.23 -8.83 2.89
CA LEU A 150 -10.42 -9.54 3.87
C LEU A 150 -9.01 -9.84 3.34
N LEU A 151 -8.90 -10.25 2.06
CA LEU A 151 -7.60 -10.46 1.42
C LEU A 151 -6.76 -9.19 1.44
N PHE A 152 -7.32 -8.03 1.09
CA PHE A 152 -6.61 -6.75 1.14
C PHE A 152 -6.25 -6.31 2.57
N ALA A 153 -7.10 -6.62 3.55
CA ALA A 153 -6.82 -6.31 4.95
C ALA A 153 -5.61 -7.07 5.49
N THR A 154 -5.43 -8.33 5.07
CA THR A 154 -4.32 -9.20 5.46
C THR A 154 -3.02 -8.95 4.69
N MET A 155 -3.03 -8.09 3.67
CA MET A 155 -1.84 -7.81 2.86
C MET A 155 -0.74 -7.10 3.65
N PRO A 156 0.54 -7.40 3.35
CA PRO A 156 1.67 -6.68 3.91
C PRO A 156 1.72 -5.22 3.44
N SER A 157 2.58 -4.43 4.06
CA SER A 157 2.75 -3.02 3.71
C SER A 157 3.40 -2.85 2.33
N ALA A 158 3.00 -1.80 1.60
CA ALA A 158 3.47 -1.55 0.24
C ALA A 158 4.89 -0.94 0.21
N GLY A 159 5.70 -1.35 -0.78
CA GLY A 159 7.07 -0.85 -0.97
C GLY A 159 7.17 0.65 -1.23
N ASN A 160 6.12 1.28 -1.78
CA ASN A 160 6.10 2.73 -2.00
C ASN A 160 6.18 3.55 -0.70
N ALA A 161 5.76 2.98 0.43
CA ALA A 161 5.77 3.65 1.72
C ALA A 161 7.20 3.93 2.20
N TYR A 162 8.17 3.08 1.84
CA TYR A 162 9.60 3.33 2.09
C TYR A 162 10.15 4.49 1.26
N ILE A 163 9.79 4.57 -0.02
CA ILE A 163 10.22 5.66 -0.90
C ILE A 163 9.65 6.98 -0.39
N LEU A 164 8.36 6.99 -0.02
CA LEU A 164 7.69 8.16 0.55
C LEU A 164 8.31 8.60 1.88
N SER A 165 8.57 7.66 2.80
CA SER A 165 9.18 8.01 4.09
C SER A 165 10.57 8.61 3.88
N ARG A 166 11.39 8.03 3.00
CA ARG A 166 12.74 8.55 2.70
C ARG A 166 12.70 9.92 2.02
N GLN A 167 11.79 10.13 1.07
CA GLN A 167 11.65 11.43 0.39
C GLN A 167 11.18 12.54 1.34
N MET A 168 10.26 12.21 2.25
CA MET A 168 9.63 13.19 3.14
C MET A 168 10.33 13.32 4.50
N GLY A 169 11.43 12.59 4.73
CA GLY A 169 12.22 12.68 5.96
C GLY A 169 11.62 11.94 7.15
N GLY A 170 10.79 10.92 6.91
CA GLY A 170 10.37 9.94 7.92
C GLY A 170 11.46 8.90 8.21
N ASP A 171 11.19 7.97 9.13
CA ASP A 171 12.12 6.89 9.47
C ASP A 171 12.07 5.78 8.40
N SER A 172 12.95 5.91 7.40
CA SER A 172 13.03 4.94 6.29
C SER A 172 13.48 3.56 6.74
N ASP A 173 14.32 3.47 7.77
CA ASP A 173 14.88 2.20 8.24
C ASP A 173 13.81 1.40 8.97
N ALA A 174 13.04 2.05 9.86
CA ALA A 174 11.90 1.43 10.52
C ALA A 174 10.83 0.97 9.50
N MET A 175 10.60 1.76 8.45
CA MET A 175 9.68 1.40 7.37
C MET A 175 10.17 0.20 6.55
N ALA A 176 11.46 0.13 6.24
CA ALA A 176 12.04 -1.03 5.53
C ALA A 176 11.89 -2.32 6.35
N SER A 177 12.17 -2.25 7.65
CA SER A 177 11.99 -3.38 8.58
C SER A 177 10.52 -3.78 8.72
N MET A 178 9.59 -2.82 8.80
CA MET A 178 8.15 -3.10 8.83
C MET A 178 7.67 -3.79 7.55
N ILE A 179 8.09 -3.33 6.36
CA ILE A 179 7.72 -3.96 5.08
C ILE A 179 8.26 -5.39 5.03
N THR A 180 9.52 -5.60 5.45
CA THR A 180 10.15 -6.92 5.43
C THR A 180 9.45 -7.90 6.35
N TRP A 181 9.27 -7.53 7.63
CA TRP A 181 8.60 -8.38 8.59
C TRP A 181 7.13 -8.62 8.26
N SER A 182 6.40 -7.60 7.78
CA SER A 182 5.02 -7.80 7.35
C SER A 182 4.93 -8.74 6.17
N THR A 183 5.87 -8.66 5.22
CA THR A 183 5.93 -9.58 4.07
C THR A 183 6.21 -11.01 4.52
N LEU A 184 7.18 -11.23 5.40
CA LEU A 184 7.49 -12.57 5.92
C LEU A 184 6.32 -13.16 6.72
N LEU A 185 5.73 -12.37 7.64
CA LEU A 185 4.59 -12.80 8.44
C LEU A 185 3.32 -12.98 7.60
N SER A 186 3.19 -12.30 6.45
CA SER A 186 2.05 -12.46 5.54
C SER A 186 1.93 -13.88 4.98
N ILE A 187 3.04 -14.60 4.85
CA ILE A 187 3.07 -15.99 4.38
C ILE A 187 2.22 -16.90 5.28
N ILE A 188 2.22 -16.63 6.59
CA ILE A 188 1.48 -17.41 7.58
C ILE A 188 0.11 -16.78 7.86
N THR A 189 0.06 -15.46 8.00
CA THR A 189 -1.17 -14.75 8.40
C THR A 189 -2.25 -14.75 7.31
N ILE A 190 -1.88 -14.67 6.01
CA ILE A 190 -2.85 -14.70 4.91
C ILE A 190 -3.59 -16.06 4.90
N PRO A 191 -2.91 -17.23 4.81
CA PRO A 191 -3.62 -18.52 4.81
C PRO A 191 -4.40 -18.76 6.11
N MET A 192 -3.86 -18.38 7.26
CA MET A 192 -4.51 -18.58 8.55
C MET A 192 -5.82 -17.80 8.66
N ILE A 193 -5.83 -16.52 8.26
CA ILE A 193 -7.01 -15.66 8.36
C ILE A 193 -8.01 -15.99 7.25
N MET A 194 -7.55 -16.15 6.00
CA MET A 194 -8.43 -16.48 4.88
C MET A 194 -9.07 -17.85 5.04
N GLY A 195 -8.27 -18.87 5.34
CA GLY A 195 -8.76 -20.24 5.55
C GLY A 195 -9.67 -20.35 6.78
N GLY A 196 -9.39 -19.60 7.86
CA GLY A 196 -10.26 -19.53 9.03
C GLY A 196 -11.63 -18.90 8.76
N PHE A 197 -11.73 -18.05 7.73
CA PHE A 197 -12.98 -17.40 7.31
C PHE A 197 -13.69 -18.13 6.16
N GLY A 198 -13.18 -19.30 5.74
CA GLY A 198 -13.80 -20.15 4.73
C GLY A 198 -13.51 -19.76 3.28
N PHE A 199 -12.38 -19.10 3.02
CA PHE A 199 -11.89 -18.74 1.68
C PHE A 199 -10.62 -19.48 1.30
#